data_AF-A0A2E6VMV9-F1
#
_entry.id   AF-A0A2E6VMV9-F1
#
_cell.length_a   1.000
_cell.length_b   1.000
_cell.length_c   1.000
_cell.angle_alpha   90.00
_cell.angle_beta   90.00
_cell.angle_gamma   90.00
#
_symmetry.space_group_name_H-M   'P 1'
#
loop_
_entity.id
_entity.type
_entity.pdbx_description
1 polymer ?
#
loop_
_entity_poly.entity_id
_entity_poly.type
_entity_poly.pdbx_seq_one_letter_code
_entity_poly.pdbx_strand_id
1 'polypeptide(L)'
;MVPQTIFGFNFKILCMKGIKTTLTLPEHHLLYRLVALFLQLVVRVFFRQIEIAGAENIPALGPVIFVGNHPNSLLDPVMIISTARRRISFAAKDVLFKYLPLRILFMALGAVPIRRKQDHAGQSKLDNNQAFDSLFNVLKKDGCMGIFPEGISHISSELAPIKTGAARIALGVQNELAAGQTLHIIPCGLTYKRRRRMRGNVLVQYGSSITIDAIWLQRFKEDEKEAVQQLTTLIEQKLRALTINADDFETLRVLHAARRIYRPEQQKLSFEEHNLLMRRFIEHYEKIKEQTEVRQVFTELSAFQYEMDLAGVTDHQLRHAQHSQKLQRKVMRHFLLLFWYLPLAIPGIVIHFPIVVVAVFAGENLSPRKDVIATTKVMSATFFVLLFYVFFPLIPLLTWPWPLGLYLFGYLLFLLPTSGWCTIRLLERQAFLRRGLGVWLKLIKNKEVITYLKQERERLKARIHAMVDDHIDPALPRVVPKDEN
;
A
#
# COMPACT_ATOMS: atom_id res chain seq x y z
N MET A 1 33.01 56.16 -12.91
CA MET A 1 31.55 55.97 -12.76
C MET A 1 31.28 54.49 -12.49
N VAL A 2 30.64 54.19 -11.36
CA VAL A 2 30.22 52.87 -10.84
C VAL A 2 28.69 52.96 -10.72
N PRO A 3 27.84 51.92 -10.98
CA PRO A 3 27.73 50.66 -10.22
C PRO A 3 27.63 49.38 -11.08
N GLN A 4 28.22 48.24 -10.71
CA GLN A 4 27.99 47.27 -9.61
C GLN A 4 26.87 46.22 -9.87
N THR A 5 27.31 44.95 -9.78
CA THR A 5 26.63 43.72 -9.31
C THR A 5 25.54 43.05 -10.17
N ILE A 6 25.68 41.74 -10.41
CA ILE A 6 24.95 40.65 -9.70
C ILE A 6 25.32 39.27 -10.34
N PHE A 7 25.51 38.26 -9.48
CA PHE A 7 25.69 36.80 -9.72
C PHE A 7 27.05 36.27 -10.19
N GLY A 8 27.96 36.09 -9.21
CA GLY A 8 28.95 35.01 -9.23
C GLY A 8 28.58 33.96 -8.17
N PHE A 9 28.31 32.72 -8.59
CA PHE A 9 28.24 31.56 -7.69
C PHE A 9 29.25 30.52 -8.17
N ASN A 10 30.42 30.48 -7.51
CA ASN A 10 31.44 29.46 -7.70
C ASN A 10 31.07 28.21 -6.87
N PHE A 11 30.81 27.08 -7.53
CA PHE A 11 30.63 25.79 -6.88
C PHE A 11 32.01 25.19 -6.55
N LYS A 12 32.48 25.34 -5.30
CA LYS A 12 33.65 24.60 -4.81
C LYS A 12 33.19 23.25 -4.24
N ILE A 13 33.53 22.17 -4.94
CA ILE A 13 33.43 20.80 -4.44
C ILE A 13 34.48 20.63 -3.34
N LEU A 14 34.04 20.53 -2.08
CA LEU A 14 34.90 20.21 -0.95
C LEU A 14 34.63 18.77 -0.49
N CYS A 15 35.56 17.87 -0.82
CA CYS A 15 35.70 16.58 -0.16
C CYS A 15 36.04 16.80 1.32
N MET A 16 35.14 16.46 2.24
CA MET A 16 35.46 16.37 3.67
C MET A 16 35.31 14.93 4.16
N LYS A 17 36.46 14.32 4.45
CA LYS A 17 36.60 13.12 5.30
C LYS A 17 36.22 13.50 6.74
N GLY A 18 35.47 12.62 7.41
CA GLY A 18 35.37 12.57 8.87
C GLY A 18 34.51 13.65 9.52
N ILE A 19 33.19 13.48 9.51
CA ILE A 19 32.29 14.19 10.43
C ILE A 19 31.59 13.13 11.27
N LYS A 20 31.86 13.12 12.58
CA LYS A 20 31.00 12.52 13.59
C LYS A 20 29.67 13.27 13.53
N THR A 21 28.73 12.79 12.73
CA THR A 21 27.41 13.42 12.56
C THR A 21 26.54 13.10 13.76
N THR A 22 26.53 13.99 14.75
CA THR A 22 25.35 14.22 15.58
C THR A 22 24.29 14.79 14.64
N LEU A 23 23.39 13.93 14.16
CA LEU A 23 22.31 14.30 13.24
C LEU A 23 21.24 15.09 14.00
N THR A 24 21.44 16.40 14.12
CA THR A 24 20.34 17.33 14.43
C THR A 24 19.50 17.47 13.15
N LEU A 25 18.34 16.79 13.13
CA LEU A 25 17.38 16.87 12.02
C LEU A 25 16.90 18.33 11.87
N PRO A 26 17.11 19.00 10.71
CA PRO A 26 16.64 20.37 10.51
C PRO A 26 15.11 20.44 10.44
N GLU A 27 14.52 21.40 11.14
CA GLU A 27 13.08 21.70 11.19
C GLU A 27 12.55 22.36 9.90
N HIS A 28 12.80 21.80 8.71
CA HIS A 28 12.27 22.38 7.48
C HIS A 28 10.84 21.90 7.21
N HIS A 29 9.90 22.52 7.93
CA HIS A 29 8.46 22.30 7.84
C HIS A 29 7.93 22.30 6.39
N LEU A 30 8.50 23.16 5.55
CA LEU A 30 8.14 23.30 4.14
C LEU A 30 8.69 22.16 3.27
N LEU A 31 9.96 21.80 3.45
CA LEU A 31 10.61 20.72 2.68
C LEU A 31 9.87 19.39 2.88
N TYR A 32 9.58 19.03 4.13
CA TYR A 32 8.79 17.83 4.43
C TYR A 32 7.44 17.85 3.70
N ARG A 33 6.73 18.99 3.75
CA ARG A 33 5.41 19.13 3.10
C ARG A 33 5.51 18.98 1.59
N LEU A 34 6.51 19.60 0.95
CA LEU A 34 6.73 19.48 -0.50
C LEU A 34 7.04 18.04 -0.90
N VAL A 35 7.91 17.36 -0.16
CA VAL A 35 8.25 15.95 -0.41
C VAL A 35 7.04 15.05 -0.17
N ALA A 36 6.28 15.25 0.91
CA ALA A 36 5.08 14.47 1.18
C ALA A 36 4.00 14.66 0.10
N LEU A 37 3.81 15.89 -0.40
CA LEU A 37 2.90 16.17 -1.52
C LEU A 37 3.36 15.51 -2.82
N PHE A 38 4.66 15.55 -3.10
CA PHE A 38 5.25 14.85 -4.24
C PHE A 38 5.02 13.33 -4.14
N LEU A 39 5.30 12.74 -2.98
CA LEU A 39 5.04 11.32 -2.75
C LEU A 39 3.56 10.97 -2.86
N GLN A 40 2.67 11.83 -2.38
CA GLN A 40 1.22 11.67 -2.52
C GLN A 40 0.81 11.65 -4.00
N LEU A 41 1.41 12.52 -4.84
CA LEU A 41 1.20 12.49 -6.28
C LEU A 41 1.71 11.18 -6.90
N VAL A 42 2.93 10.76 -6.55
CA VAL A 42 3.53 9.51 -7.04
C VAL A 42 2.65 8.31 -6.73
N VAL A 43 2.16 8.16 -5.48
CA VAL A 43 1.28 7.03 -5.12
C VAL A 43 -0.10 7.12 -5.77
N ARG A 44 -0.64 8.32 -6.04
CA ARG A 44 -1.91 8.48 -6.79
C ARG A 44 -1.77 8.13 -8.27
N VAL A 45 -0.59 8.34 -8.85
CA VAL A 45 -0.26 7.91 -10.23
C VAL A 45 0.00 6.40 -10.26
N PHE A 46 0.68 5.85 -9.25
CA PHE A 46 0.98 4.42 -9.21
C PHE A 46 -0.23 3.55 -8.84
N PHE A 47 -1.01 3.93 -7.82
CA PHE A 47 -2.21 3.21 -7.40
C PHE A 47 -3.46 3.83 -8.01
N ARG A 48 -4.35 2.97 -8.49
CA ARG A 48 -5.62 3.40 -9.07
C ARG A 48 -6.61 3.86 -8.03
N GLN A 49 -6.58 3.23 -6.86
CA GLN A 49 -7.46 3.54 -5.75
C GLN A 49 -6.68 3.34 -4.45
N ILE A 50 -6.70 4.38 -3.62
CA ILE A 50 -6.20 4.36 -2.25
C ILE A 50 -7.43 4.58 -1.38
N GLU A 51 -7.78 3.57 -0.60
CA GLU A 51 -8.86 3.65 0.37
C GLU A 51 -8.25 3.79 1.76
N ILE A 52 -8.80 4.68 2.57
CA ILE A 52 -8.31 5.00 3.91
C ILE A 52 -9.46 4.76 4.88
N ALA A 53 -9.20 3.99 5.93
CA ALA A 53 -10.17 3.72 6.97
C ALA A 53 -9.57 3.96 8.36
N GLY A 54 -10.41 4.39 9.31
CA GLY A 54 -10.01 4.62 10.69
C GLY A 54 -9.10 5.84 10.89
N ALA A 55 -9.06 6.79 9.94
CA ALA A 55 -8.20 7.98 10.04
C ALA A 55 -8.53 8.83 11.29
N GLU A 56 -9.77 8.75 11.76
CA GLU A 56 -10.28 9.33 13.01
C GLU A 56 -9.62 8.74 14.27
N ASN A 57 -9.03 7.55 14.20
CA ASN A 57 -8.29 6.95 15.32
C ASN A 57 -6.93 7.61 15.55
N ILE A 58 -6.46 8.47 14.63
CA ILE A 58 -5.18 9.15 14.74
C ILE A 58 -5.35 10.40 15.61
N PRO A 59 -4.67 10.49 16.77
CA PRO A 59 -4.70 11.69 17.59
C PRO A 59 -4.20 12.92 16.81
N ALA A 60 -4.91 14.03 16.94
CA ALA A 60 -4.55 15.28 16.27
C ALA A 60 -3.24 15.87 16.83
N LEU A 61 -2.99 15.67 18.12
CA LEU A 61 -1.88 16.20 18.90
C LEU A 61 -1.24 15.09 19.76
N GLY A 62 -0.05 15.37 20.27
CA GLY A 62 0.70 14.46 21.13
C GLY A 62 1.58 13.46 20.38
N PRO A 63 2.41 12.70 21.12
CA PRO A 63 3.32 11.71 20.56
C PRO A 63 2.58 10.49 20.00
N VAL A 64 2.90 10.12 18.77
CA VAL A 64 2.29 8.95 18.11
C VAL A 64 3.34 8.01 17.52
N ILE A 65 3.23 6.72 17.83
CA ILE A 65 3.98 5.66 17.16
C ILE A 65 3.04 4.92 16.20
N PHE A 66 3.25 5.07 14.91
CA PHE A 66 2.60 4.26 13.88
C PHE A 66 3.33 2.93 13.75
N VAL A 67 2.61 1.83 13.99
CA VAL A 67 3.14 0.48 13.85
C VAL A 67 2.41 -0.18 12.71
N GLY A 68 3.11 -0.65 11.68
CA GLY A 68 2.47 -1.25 10.50
C GLY A 68 3.01 -2.62 10.11
N ASN A 69 2.26 -3.35 9.30
CA ASN A 69 2.79 -4.49 8.55
C ASN A 69 3.60 -4.02 7.32
N HIS A 70 4.50 -4.85 6.81
CA HIS A 70 5.48 -4.44 5.78
C HIS A 70 5.46 -5.29 4.49
N PRO A 71 4.34 -5.35 3.74
CA PRO A 71 4.21 -6.24 2.59
C PRO A 71 4.81 -5.71 1.26
N ASN A 72 5.25 -4.46 1.19
CA ASN A 72 5.66 -3.80 -0.07
C ASN A 72 6.87 -2.85 0.08
N SER A 73 7.72 -3.09 1.08
CA SER A 73 8.97 -2.37 1.32
C SER A 73 8.77 -0.85 1.33
N LEU A 74 9.50 -0.05 0.53
CA LEU A 74 9.47 1.42 0.59
C LEU A 74 8.09 2.04 0.32
N LEU A 75 7.16 1.33 -0.31
CA LEU A 75 5.82 1.86 -0.50
C LEU A 75 5.02 1.92 0.80
N ASP A 76 5.30 1.04 1.75
CA ASP A 76 4.57 0.99 3.02
C ASP A 76 4.70 2.28 3.86
N PRO A 77 5.92 2.78 4.16
CA PRO A 77 6.06 4.06 4.85
C PRO A 77 5.52 5.22 4.03
N VAL A 78 5.67 5.20 2.70
CA VAL A 78 5.15 6.26 1.81
C VAL A 78 3.62 6.31 1.87
N MET A 79 2.94 5.16 1.93
CA MET A 79 1.49 5.10 2.09
C MET A 79 1.05 5.76 3.40
N ILE A 80 1.70 5.43 4.52
CA ILE A 80 1.36 5.99 5.83
C ILE A 80 1.65 7.50 5.86
N ILE A 81 2.81 7.95 5.39
CA ILE A 81 3.17 9.39 5.28
C ILE A 81 2.13 10.15 4.45
N SER A 82 1.66 9.57 3.34
CA SER A 82 0.75 10.23 2.41
C SER A 82 -0.71 10.28 2.88
N THR A 83 -1.07 9.50 3.92
CA THR A 83 -2.47 9.29 4.34
C THR A 83 -2.75 9.64 5.80
N ALA A 84 -1.75 9.62 6.70
CA ALA A 84 -1.93 9.86 8.14
C ALA A 84 -2.20 11.31 8.54
N ARG A 85 -2.00 12.28 7.62
CA ARG A 85 -2.16 13.73 7.84
C ARG A 85 -1.31 14.33 8.98
N ARG A 86 -0.40 13.55 9.55
CA ARG A 86 0.61 13.94 10.55
C ARG A 86 2.00 13.79 9.94
N ARG A 87 2.98 14.51 10.47
CA ARG A 87 4.37 14.30 10.08
C ARG A 87 4.95 13.10 10.79
N ILE A 88 5.51 12.18 10.03
CA ILE A 88 5.99 10.91 10.53
C ILE A 88 7.44 10.70 10.11
N SER A 89 8.30 10.49 11.10
CA SER A 89 9.69 10.06 10.94
C SER A 89 9.77 8.54 11.01
N PHE A 90 10.12 7.88 9.90
CA PHE A 90 10.25 6.43 9.87
C PHE A 90 11.66 5.96 10.23
N ALA A 91 11.74 4.85 10.93
CA ALA A 91 12.95 4.06 11.02
C ALA A 91 13.26 3.41 9.66
N ALA A 92 14.42 3.71 9.07
CA ALA A 92 14.84 3.20 7.77
C ALA A 92 16.20 2.50 7.84
N LYS A 93 16.46 1.53 6.96
CA LYS A 93 17.72 0.78 6.97
C LYS A 93 18.89 1.71 6.62
N ASP A 94 19.94 1.69 7.42
CA ASP A 94 21.13 2.52 7.22
C ASP A 94 21.80 2.27 5.84
N VAL A 95 21.79 1.03 5.35
CA VAL A 95 22.34 0.68 4.02
C VAL A 95 21.69 1.46 2.88
N LEU A 96 20.43 1.89 3.02
CA LEU A 96 19.73 2.66 1.99
C LEU A 96 20.20 4.11 1.91
N PHE A 97 20.76 4.65 3.01
CA PHE A 97 21.33 6.00 3.04
C PHE A 97 22.66 6.09 2.28
N LYS A 98 23.24 4.97 1.84
CA LYS A 98 24.44 4.97 0.98
C LYS A 98 24.12 5.48 -0.44
N TYR A 99 22.88 5.38 -0.88
CA TYR A 99 22.45 5.85 -2.21
C TYR A 99 22.01 7.32 -2.15
N LEU A 100 22.74 8.21 -2.84
CA LEU A 100 22.57 9.67 -2.73
C LEU A 100 21.11 10.16 -2.92
N PRO A 101 20.34 9.72 -3.94
CA PRO A 101 18.96 10.18 -4.11
C PRO A 101 18.03 9.74 -2.96
N LEU A 102 18.18 8.50 -2.49
CA LEU A 102 17.41 7.99 -1.35
C LEU A 102 17.80 8.69 -0.05
N ARG A 103 19.09 8.99 0.11
CA ARG A 103 19.60 9.73 1.27
C ARG A 103 18.95 11.11 1.38
N ILE A 104 18.87 11.86 0.28
CA ILE A 104 18.23 13.18 0.23
C ILE A 104 16.75 13.05 0.59
N LEU A 105 16.04 12.09 -0.01
CA LEU A 105 14.63 11.83 0.26
C LEU A 105 14.38 11.51 1.75
N PHE A 106 15.17 10.60 2.33
CA PHE A 106 15.02 10.18 3.73
C PHE A 106 15.35 11.30 4.70
N MET A 107 16.40 12.09 4.45
CA MET A 107 16.69 13.26 5.26
C MET A 107 15.54 14.28 5.20
N ALA A 108 14.97 14.52 4.00
CA ALA A 108 13.84 15.44 3.84
C ALA A 108 12.56 14.96 4.54
N LEU A 109 12.38 13.64 4.68
CA LEU A 109 11.29 13.02 5.44
C LEU A 109 11.59 12.88 6.94
N GLY A 110 12.79 13.27 7.40
CA GLY A 110 13.20 13.08 8.79
C GLY A 110 13.32 11.61 9.19
N ALA A 111 13.62 10.71 8.25
CA ALA A 111 13.78 9.28 8.53
C ALA A 111 15.07 9.03 9.30
N VAL A 112 15.00 8.13 10.29
CA VAL A 112 16.11 7.82 11.20
C VAL A 112 16.79 6.51 10.75
N PRO A 113 18.10 6.51 10.49
CA PRO A 113 18.82 5.30 10.09
C PRO A 113 18.94 4.30 11.25
N ILE A 114 18.55 3.05 11.03
CA ILE A 114 18.67 1.94 11.99
C ILE A 114 19.50 0.80 11.37
N ARG A 115 20.44 0.26 12.16
CA ARG A 115 21.23 -0.92 11.81
C ARG A 115 20.51 -2.19 12.24
N ARG A 116 20.28 -3.13 11.32
CA ARG A 116 19.68 -4.44 11.63
C ARG A 116 20.75 -5.53 11.61
N LYS A 117 20.67 -6.50 12.53
CA LYS A 117 21.61 -7.64 12.62
C LYS A 117 21.79 -8.39 11.30
N GLN A 118 20.71 -8.52 10.52
CA GLN A 118 20.73 -9.19 9.22
C GLN A 118 21.51 -8.43 8.13
N ASP A 119 21.58 -7.10 8.20
CA ASP A 119 22.23 -6.27 7.16
C ASP A 119 23.73 -6.07 7.46
N HIS A 120 24.19 -6.46 8.65
CA HIS A 120 25.56 -6.28 9.16
C HIS A 120 26.07 -7.58 9.80
N ALA A 121 25.90 -8.71 9.10
CA ALA A 121 26.40 -10.01 9.55
C ALA A 121 27.92 -9.93 9.81
N GLY A 122 28.34 -10.28 11.04
CA GLY A 122 29.75 -10.22 11.47
C GLY A 122 30.09 -9.18 12.55
N GLN A 123 29.17 -8.29 12.92
CA GLN A 123 29.37 -7.34 14.03
C GLN A 123 28.66 -7.82 15.30
N SER A 124 29.41 -8.06 16.37
CA SER A 124 28.93 -8.65 17.64
C SER A 124 28.02 -7.71 18.46
N LYS A 125 28.10 -6.39 18.22
CA LYS A 125 27.26 -5.40 18.90
C LYS A 125 26.85 -4.31 17.91
N LEU A 126 25.58 -4.31 17.51
CA LEU A 126 24.98 -3.19 16.79
C LEU A 126 24.52 -2.16 17.81
N ASP A 127 25.26 -1.07 17.94
CA ASP A 127 24.83 0.08 18.71
C ASP A 127 23.80 0.88 17.90
N ASN A 128 22.54 0.81 18.33
CA ASN A 128 21.43 1.58 17.78
C ASN A 128 20.97 2.69 18.74
N ASN A 129 21.69 2.92 19.86
CA ASN A 129 21.25 3.84 20.90
C ASN A 129 21.00 5.24 20.33
N GLN A 130 21.90 5.76 19.49
CA GLN A 130 21.71 7.05 18.82
C GLN A 130 20.45 7.14 17.94
N ALA A 131 20.05 6.03 17.30
CA ALA A 131 18.85 5.98 16.47
C ALA A 131 17.59 5.96 17.35
N PHE A 132 17.63 5.23 18.47
CA PHE A 132 16.58 5.28 19.48
C PHE A 132 16.47 6.68 20.09
N ASP A 133 17.59 7.30 20.50
CA ASP A 133 17.61 8.66 21.06
C ASP A 133 17.00 9.68 20.09
N SER A 134 17.30 9.56 18.80
CA SER A 134 16.73 10.43 17.76
C SER A 134 15.21 10.27 17.66
N LEU A 135 14.71 9.03 17.71
CA LEU A 135 13.27 8.75 17.70
C LEU A 135 12.58 9.19 19.00
N PHE A 136 13.25 9.04 20.14
CA PHE A 136 12.79 9.54 21.43
C PHE A 136 12.63 11.06 21.38
N ASN A 137 13.60 11.77 20.82
CA ASN A 137 13.54 13.23 20.67
C ASN A 137 12.41 13.68 19.74
N VAL A 138 12.09 12.92 18.68
CA VAL A 138 10.92 13.20 17.83
C VAL A 138 9.63 13.09 18.64
N LEU A 139 9.48 12.04 19.44
CA LEU A 139 8.27 11.81 20.23
C LEU A 139 8.13 12.80 21.39
N LYS A 140 9.22 13.12 22.10
CA LYS A 140 9.23 14.13 23.18
C LYS A 140 8.78 15.52 22.73
N LYS A 141 8.91 15.83 21.44
CA LYS A 141 8.44 17.08 20.82
C LYS A 141 7.01 16.96 20.24
N ASP A 142 6.17 16.08 20.79
CA ASP A 142 4.82 15.76 20.29
C ASP A 142 4.78 15.37 18.79
N GLY A 143 5.89 14.81 18.31
CA GLY A 143 6.04 14.34 16.94
C GLY A 143 5.46 12.95 16.73
N CYS A 144 5.52 12.45 15.50
CA CYS A 144 5.15 11.07 15.22
C CYS A 144 6.31 10.31 14.61
N MET A 145 6.41 9.03 14.97
CA MET A 145 7.33 8.10 14.32
C MET A 145 6.61 6.90 13.73
N GLY A 146 7.27 6.23 12.81
CA GLY A 146 6.77 5.01 12.17
C GLY A 146 7.77 3.87 12.26
N ILE A 147 7.27 2.67 12.58
CA ILE A 147 8.08 1.45 12.66
C ILE A 147 7.31 0.24 12.13
N PHE A 148 8.03 -0.67 11.47
CA PHE A 148 7.51 -1.97 11.03
C PHE A 148 8.12 -3.07 11.90
N PRO A 149 7.41 -3.58 12.92
CA PRO A 149 8.02 -4.37 13.99
C PRO A 149 8.35 -5.81 13.55
N GLU A 150 7.80 -6.28 12.41
CA GLU A 150 8.25 -7.52 11.73
C GLU A 150 9.76 -7.47 11.44
N GLY A 151 10.28 -6.26 11.17
CA GLY A 151 11.69 -6.03 10.89
C GLY A 151 12.17 -6.67 9.59
N ILE A 152 11.27 -7.19 8.76
CA ILE A 152 11.47 -7.73 7.40
C ILE A 152 10.29 -7.29 6.53
N SER A 153 10.41 -7.44 5.21
CA SER A 153 9.31 -7.23 4.26
C SER A 153 9.16 -8.50 3.43
N HIS A 154 7.94 -9.02 3.33
CA HIS A 154 7.68 -10.35 2.76
C HIS A 154 6.28 -10.49 2.13
N ILE A 155 6.12 -11.59 1.40
CA ILE A 155 4.87 -11.97 0.73
C ILE A 155 4.37 -13.27 1.34
N SER A 156 3.91 -13.21 2.59
CA SER A 156 3.27 -14.34 3.28
C SER A 156 1.75 -14.12 3.33
N SER A 157 1.03 -15.20 3.59
CA SER A 157 -0.41 -15.23 3.87
C SER A 157 -0.75 -14.67 5.26
N GLU A 158 0.26 -14.40 6.09
CA GLU A 158 0.13 -13.90 7.45
C GLU A 158 1.20 -12.85 7.82
N LEU A 159 0.92 -12.12 8.90
CA LEU A 159 1.87 -11.25 9.60
C LEU A 159 3.00 -12.09 10.21
N ALA A 160 4.26 -11.69 9.98
CA ALA A 160 5.38 -12.34 10.66
C ALA A 160 5.41 -11.99 12.15
N PRO A 161 6.04 -12.83 12.99
CA PRO A 161 6.28 -12.48 14.39
C PRO A 161 6.95 -11.12 14.52
N ILE A 162 6.44 -10.28 15.42
CA ILE A 162 6.93 -8.92 15.60
C ILE A 162 8.00 -8.86 16.69
N LYS A 163 8.89 -7.89 16.59
CA LYS A 163 9.96 -7.64 17.58
C LYS A 163 9.50 -6.63 18.63
N THR A 164 10.11 -6.69 19.80
CA THR A 164 9.79 -5.85 20.97
C THR A 164 10.16 -4.36 20.83
N GLY A 165 10.86 -3.97 19.75
CA GLY A 165 11.40 -2.62 19.60
C GLY A 165 10.35 -1.50 19.69
N ALA A 166 9.15 -1.71 19.14
CA ALA A 166 8.07 -0.72 19.22
C ALA A 166 7.58 -0.52 20.67
N ALA A 167 7.39 -1.61 21.42
CA ALA A 167 6.98 -1.56 22.82
C ALA A 167 8.04 -0.92 23.73
N ARG A 168 9.32 -1.24 23.52
CA ARG A 168 10.44 -0.64 24.27
C ARG A 168 10.53 0.87 24.06
N ILE A 169 10.36 1.34 22.83
CA ILE A 169 10.32 2.79 22.54
C ILE A 169 9.12 3.42 23.22
N ALA A 170 7.93 2.83 23.09
CA ALA A 170 6.70 3.38 23.64
C ALA A 170 6.77 3.57 25.16
N LEU A 171 7.17 2.54 25.89
CA LEU A 171 7.28 2.57 27.36
C LEU A 171 8.44 3.46 27.82
N GLY A 172 9.60 3.35 27.17
CA GLY A 172 10.76 4.18 27.49
C GLY A 172 10.50 5.67 27.31
N VAL A 173 9.88 6.05 26.19
CA VAL A 173 9.50 7.45 25.94
C VAL A 173 8.45 7.92 26.93
N GLN A 174 7.38 7.15 27.14
CA GLN A 174 6.32 7.55 28.06
C GLN A 174 6.84 7.78 29.49
N ASN A 175 7.84 7.02 29.94
CA ASN A 175 8.45 7.19 31.25
C ASN A 175 9.24 8.51 31.39
N GLU A 176 9.63 9.13 30.28
CA GLU A 176 10.39 10.38 30.23
C GLU A 176 9.54 11.58 29.78
N LEU A 177 8.28 11.39 29.38
CA LEU A 177 7.36 12.46 28.99
C LEU A 177 6.89 13.27 30.21
N ALA A 178 6.54 14.54 29.97
CA ALA A 178 6.00 15.40 31.02
C ALA A 178 4.62 14.91 31.49
N ALA A 179 4.27 15.22 32.74
CA ALA A 179 2.94 14.92 33.28
C ALA A 179 1.85 15.53 32.39
N GLY A 180 0.91 14.71 31.94
CA GLY A 180 -0.18 15.11 31.04
C GLY A 180 0.07 14.87 29.54
N GLN A 181 1.30 14.53 29.13
CA GLN A 181 1.56 14.01 27.78
C GLN A 181 1.39 12.50 27.74
N THR A 182 0.60 12.01 26.79
CA THR A 182 0.33 10.59 26.63
C THR A 182 0.68 10.13 25.21
N LEU A 183 1.48 9.08 25.14
CA LEU A 183 1.90 8.44 23.91
C LEU A 183 0.82 7.48 23.43
N HIS A 184 0.53 7.56 22.14
CA HIS A 184 -0.42 6.70 21.47
C HIS A 184 0.29 5.80 20.45
N ILE A 185 -0.05 4.52 20.43
CA ILE A 185 0.38 3.59 19.39
C ILE A 185 -0.79 3.34 18.43
N ILE A 186 -0.60 3.65 17.15
CA ILE A 186 -1.60 3.43 16.10
C ILE A 186 -1.19 2.22 15.24
N PRO A 187 -1.90 1.09 15.35
CA PRO A 187 -1.69 -0.05 14.46
C PRO A 187 -2.19 0.29 13.05
N CYS A 188 -1.40 -0.04 12.03
CA CYS A 188 -1.63 0.30 10.63
C CYS A 188 -1.66 -0.98 9.77
N GLY A 189 -2.82 -1.30 9.22
CA GLY A 189 -2.99 -2.41 8.27
C GLY A 189 -2.88 -1.93 6.82
N LEU A 190 -1.86 -2.40 6.11
CA LEU A 190 -1.64 -2.17 4.69
C LEU A 190 -2.01 -3.41 3.88
N THR A 191 -3.07 -3.30 3.08
CA THR A 191 -3.53 -4.40 2.22
C THR A 191 -3.53 -4.00 0.74
N TYR A 192 -2.70 -4.69 -0.05
CA TYR A 192 -2.56 -4.45 -1.48
C TYR A 192 -3.23 -5.56 -2.28
N LYS A 193 -4.24 -5.22 -3.09
CA LYS A 193 -4.98 -6.20 -3.90
C LYS A 193 -4.10 -6.90 -4.94
N ARG A 194 -3.09 -6.19 -5.48
CA ARG A 194 -2.12 -6.70 -6.45
C ARG A 194 -0.78 -6.01 -6.23
N ARG A 195 0.01 -6.53 -5.28
CA ARG A 195 1.27 -5.92 -4.79
C ARG A 195 2.21 -5.46 -5.91
N ARG A 196 2.43 -6.29 -6.94
CA ARG A 196 3.42 -6.04 -8.01
C ARG A 196 2.91 -5.26 -9.22
N ARG A 197 1.60 -5.09 -9.37
CA ARG A 197 1.03 -4.46 -10.57
C ARG A 197 0.87 -2.96 -10.35
N MET A 198 1.32 -2.19 -11.34
CA MET A 198 0.95 -0.78 -11.47
C MET A 198 -0.57 -0.66 -11.59
N ARG A 199 -1.10 0.47 -11.14
CA ARG A 199 -2.55 0.76 -11.09
C ARG A 199 -3.33 -0.27 -10.26
N GLY A 200 -2.69 -0.79 -9.22
CA GLY A 200 -3.31 -1.63 -8.19
C GLY A 200 -4.22 -0.83 -7.25
N ASN A 201 -4.89 -1.52 -6.34
CA ASN A 201 -5.66 -0.92 -5.27
C ASN A 201 -4.97 -1.21 -3.93
N VAL A 202 -4.95 -0.22 -3.04
CA VAL A 202 -4.40 -0.33 -1.68
C VAL A 202 -5.43 0.17 -0.66
N LEU A 203 -5.53 -0.54 0.45
CA LEU A 203 -6.26 -0.12 1.64
C LEU A 203 -5.25 0.18 2.74
N VAL A 204 -5.39 1.35 3.35
CA VAL A 204 -4.67 1.76 4.56
C VAL A 204 -5.70 1.84 5.69
N GLN A 205 -5.58 0.98 6.69
CA GLN A 205 -6.46 1.00 7.87
C GLN A 205 -5.67 1.41 9.10
N TYR A 206 -6.18 2.39 9.83
CA TYR A 206 -5.68 2.81 11.13
C TYR A 206 -6.59 2.23 12.20
N GLY A 207 -6.09 1.31 13.01
CA GLY A 207 -6.88 0.70 14.08
C GLY A 207 -6.98 1.59 15.32
N SER A 208 -7.74 1.11 16.31
CA SER A 208 -7.90 1.78 17.60
C SER A 208 -6.55 2.05 18.26
N SER A 209 -6.38 3.27 18.79
CA SER A 209 -5.20 3.67 19.55
C SER A 209 -4.97 2.77 20.78
N ILE A 210 -3.71 2.41 21.02
CA ILE A 210 -3.25 1.90 22.32
C ILE A 210 -2.63 3.09 23.05
N THR A 211 -3.25 3.50 24.15
CA THR A 211 -2.78 4.61 24.99
C THR A 211 -1.81 4.07 26.04
N ILE A 212 -0.62 4.66 26.15
CA ILE A 212 0.35 4.27 27.19
C ILE A 212 0.11 5.13 28.43
N ASP A 213 -0.82 4.66 29.25
CA ASP A 213 -1.27 5.32 30.47
C ASP A 213 -0.38 5.01 31.69
N ALA A 214 -0.80 5.50 32.86
CA ALA A 214 -0.11 5.27 34.12
C ALA A 214 -0.02 3.78 34.51
N ILE A 215 -0.97 2.94 34.06
CA ILE A 215 -0.97 1.50 34.35
C ILE A 215 0.19 0.83 33.62
N TRP A 216 0.41 1.18 32.36
CA TRP A 216 1.57 0.69 31.61
C TRP A 216 2.90 1.13 32.23
N LEU A 217 2.97 2.36 32.74
CA LEU A 217 4.17 2.84 33.44
C LEU A 217 4.41 2.12 34.76
N GLN A 218 3.36 1.82 35.53
CA GLN A 218 3.48 1.05 36.75
C GLN A 218 4.02 -0.35 36.45
N ARG A 219 3.42 -1.06 35.48
CA ARG A 219 3.89 -2.39 35.04
C ARG A 219 5.35 -2.36 34.58
N PHE A 220 5.74 -1.31 33.85
CA PHE A 220 7.11 -1.15 33.37
C PHE A 220 8.12 -0.93 34.51
N LYS A 221 7.72 -0.25 35.59
CA LYS A 221 8.55 -0.05 36.80
C LYS A 221 8.66 -1.32 37.64
N GLU A 222 7.61 -2.15 37.67
CA GLU A 222 7.57 -3.42 38.39
C GLU A 222 8.41 -4.50 37.68
N ASP A 223 8.16 -4.72 36.38
CA ASP A 223 8.94 -5.61 35.52
C ASP A 223 8.99 -5.06 34.08
N GLU A 224 10.12 -4.44 33.72
CA GLU A 224 10.36 -3.91 32.37
C GLU A 224 10.16 -4.99 31.29
N LYS A 225 10.66 -6.20 31.50
CA LYS A 225 10.69 -7.25 30.49
C LYS A 225 9.29 -7.78 30.25
N GLU A 226 8.53 -8.01 31.32
CA GLU A 226 7.15 -8.48 31.23
C GLU A 226 6.25 -7.43 30.58
N ALA A 227 6.33 -6.16 31.01
CA ALA A 227 5.55 -5.07 30.43
C ALA A 227 5.80 -4.90 28.93
N VAL A 228 7.07 -4.96 28.50
CA VAL A 228 7.45 -4.92 27.08
C VAL A 228 6.85 -6.10 26.32
N GLN A 229 6.89 -7.31 26.89
CA GLN A 229 6.33 -8.49 26.24
C GLN A 229 4.80 -8.39 26.10
N GLN A 230 4.10 -8.02 27.17
CA GLN A 230 2.65 -7.84 27.16
C GLN A 230 2.20 -6.77 26.15
N LEU A 231 2.89 -5.62 26.11
CA LEU A 231 2.59 -4.57 25.15
C LEU A 231 2.90 -5.02 23.71
N THR A 232 3.98 -5.79 23.51
CA THR A 232 4.29 -6.36 22.19
C THR A 232 3.17 -7.31 21.73
N THR A 233 2.68 -8.19 22.60
CA THR A 233 1.55 -9.08 22.30
C THR A 233 0.28 -8.29 21.96
N LEU A 234 -0.02 -7.22 22.69
CA LEU A 234 -1.17 -6.36 22.39
C LEU A 234 -1.04 -5.66 21.03
N ILE A 235 0.15 -5.15 20.71
CA ILE A 235 0.44 -4.55 19.39
C ILE A 235 0.24 -5.59 18.28
N GLU A 236 0.76 -6.81 18.47
CA GLU A 236 0.62 -7.89 17.50
C GLU A 236 -0.86 -8.24 17.29
N GLN A 237 -1.63 -8.42 18.36
CA GLN A 237 -3.06 -8.71 18.29
C GLN A 237 -3.81 -7.63 17.50
N LYS A 238 -3.54 -6.34 17.79
CA LYS A 238 -4.16 -5.21 17.10
C LYS A 238 -3.74 -5.12 15.63
N LEU A 239 -2.50 -5.46 15.28
CA LEU A 239 -2.05 -5.54 13.88
C LEU A 239 -2.69 -6.70 13.13
N ARG A 240 -2.71 -7.90 13.73
CA ARG A 240 -3.36 -9.09 13.14
C ARG A 240 -4.84 -8.84 12.90
N ALA A 241 -5.50 -8.11 13.79
CA ALA A 241 -6.88 -7.67 13.58
C ALA A 241 -7.06 -6.79 12.35
N LEU A 242 -6.02 -6.12 11.83
CA LEU A 242 -6.06 -5.27 10.62
C LEU A 242 -5.52 -5.95 9.35
N THR A 243 -4.86 -7.10 9.46
CA THR A 243 -4.27 -7.83 8.34
C THR A 243 -5.06 -9.09 8.02
N ILE A 244 -4.85 -9.62 6.81
CA ILE A 244 -5.34 -10.94 6.41
C ILE A 244 -4.27 -11.95 6.87
N ASN A 245 -4.65 -12.92 7.71
CA ASN A 245 -3.72 -13.92 8.27
C ASN A 245 -4.30 -15.31 8.10
N ALA A 246 -3.90 -16.02 7.04
CA ALA A 246 -4.29 -17.41 6.81
C ALA A 246 -3.06 -18.32 6.90
N ASP A 247 -3.25 -19.54 7.39
CA ASP A 247 -2.20 -20.54 7.57
C ASP A 247 -1.43 -20.81 6.27
N ASP A 248 -2.14 -20.91 5.15
CA ASP A 248 -1.54 -21.17 3.83
C ASP A 248 -2.30 -20.50 2.67
N PHE A 249 -1.69 -20.53 1.48
CA PHE A 249 -2.22 -19.88 0.28
C PHE A 249 -3.43 -20.60 -0.33
N GLU A 250 -3.56 -21.92 -0.19
CA GLU A 250 -4.73 -22.66 -0.69
C GLU A 250 -5.94 -22.39 0.20
N THR A 251 -5.78 -22.41 1.53
CA THR A 251 -6.83 -21.99 2.47
C THR A 251 -7.30 -20.57 2.17
N LEU A 252 -6.36 -19.65 1.97
CA LEU A 252 -6.69 -18.27 1.60
C LEU A 252 -7.46 -18.19 0.26
N ARG A 253 -7.09 -19.02 -0.72
CA ARG A 253 -7.74 -19.06 -2.05
C ARG A 253 -9.18 -19.59 -1.96
N VAL A 254 -9.44 -20.60 -1.14
CA VAL A 254 -10.76 -21.19 -0.92
C VAL A 254 -11.66 -20.25 -0.13
N LEU A 255 -11.16 -19.66 0.96
CA LEU A 255 -11.92 -18.66 1.73
C LEU A 255 -12.21 -17.41 0.89
N HIS A 256 -11.31 -17.03 -0.01
CA HIS A 256 -11.60 -15.99 -1.01
C HIS A 256 -12.75 -16.37 -1.95
N ALA A 257 -12.94 -17.65 -2.28
CA ALA A 257 -14.11 -18.12 -3.05
C ALA A 257 -15.37 -18.08 -2.22
N ALA A 258 -15.35 -18.64 -1.01
CA ALA A 258 -16.48 -18.61 -0.08
C ALA A 258 -17.02 -17.19 0.10
N ARG A 259 -16.12 -16.25 0.41
CA ARG A 259 -16.43 -14.82 0.58
C ARG A 259 -16.94 -14.14 -0.70
N ARG A 260 -16.53 -14.60 -1.90
CA ARG A 260 -17.06 -14.08 -3.18
C ARG A 260 -18.48 -14.56 -3.43
N ILE A 261 -18.76 -15.81 -3.11
CA ILE A 261 -20.05 -16.47 -3.33
C ILE A 261 -21.09 -15.97 -2.32
N TYR A 262 -20.71 -15.81 -1.04
CA TYR A 262 -21.57 -15.30 0.04
C TYR A 262 -22.09 -13.86 -0.20
N ARG A 263 -21.38 -13.06 -0.99
CA ARG A 263 -21.75 -11.65 -1.21
C ARG A 263 -22.94 -11.54 -2.18
N PRO A 264 -24.00 -10.77 -1.83
CA PRO A 264 -25.13 -10.44 -2.69
C PRO A 264 -24.72 -9.85 -4.02
N GLU A 265 -25.54 -10.12 -5.03
CA GLU A 265 -25.17 -9.83 -6.39
C GLU A 265 -25.20 -8.34 -6.72
N GLN A 266 -26.05 -7.58 -6.01
CA GLN A 266 -26.37 -6.20 -6.33
C GLN A 266 -25.55 -5.18 -5.53
N GLN A 267 -24.98 -5.60 -4.38
CA GLN A 267 -24.31 -4.68 -3.47
C GLN A 267 -22.82 -4.50 -3.81
N LYS A 268 -22.37 -3.24 -3.83
CA LYS A 268 -20.95 -2.87 -4.00
C LYS A 268 -20.27 -2.66 -2.65
N LEU A 269 -19.53 -3.66 -2.19
CA LEU A 269 -18.67 -3.50 -1.02
C LEU A 269 -17.46 -2.60 -1.32
N SER A 270 -17.13 -1.73 -0.37
CA SER A 270 -15.86 -1.00 -0.28
C SER A 270 -14.67 -1.96 -0.14
N PHE A 271 -13.45 -1.47 -0.30
CA PHE A 271 -12.28 -2.33 -0.11
C PHE A 271 -12.10 -2.69 1.38
N GLU A 272 -12.44 -1.78 2.28
CA GLU A 272 -12.50 -2.05 3.71
C GLU A 272 -13.50 -3.16 4.04
N GLU A 273 -14.76 -3.04 3.63
CA GLU A 273 -15.80 -4.05 3.90
C GLU A 273 -15.40 -5.42 3.33
N HIS A 274 -14.78 -5.41 2.15
CA HIS A 274 -14.23 -6.61 1.53
C HIS A 274 -13.14 -7.27 2.40
N ASN A 275 -12.20 -6.49 2.95
CA ASN A 275 -11.15 -7.02 3.81
C ASN A 275 -11.67 -7.38 5.21
N LEU A 276 -12.63 -6.64 5.76
CA LEU A 276 -13.32 -6.99 7.00
C LEU A 276 -14.03 -8.34 6.87
N LEU A 277 -14.81 -8.53 5.81
CA LEU A 277 -15.48 -9.79 5.56
C LEU A 277 -14.46 -10.93 5.39
N MET A 278 -13.35 -10.69 4.67
CA MET A 278 -12.29 -11.69 4.53
C MET A 278 -11.68 -12.10 5.88
N ARG A 279 -11.38 -11.14 6.76
CA ARG A 279 -10.85 -11.39 8.10
C ARG A 279 -11.81 -12.24 8.93
N ARG A 280 -13.10 -11.91 8.91
CA ARG A 280 -14.13 -12.70 9.62
C ARG A 280 -14.21 -14.13 9.10
N PHE A 281 -14.20 -14.34 7.78
CA PHE A 281 -14.20 -15.69 7.21
C PHE A 281 -13.02 -16.53 7.71
N ILE A 282 -11.82 -15.94 7.74
CA ILE A 282 -10.62 -16.61 8.26
C ILE A 282 -10.76 -16.91 9.75
N GLU A 283 -11.07 -15.89 10.57
CA GLU A 283 -11.12 -16.03 12.02
C GLU A 283 -12.15 -17.08 12.48
N HIS A 284 -13.31 -17.11 11.83
CA HIS A 284 -14.34 -18.11 12.14
C HIS A 284 -14.00 -19.48 11.57
N TYR A 285 -13.45 -19.56 10.36
CA TYR A 285 -13.01 -20.83 9.78
C TYR A 285 -12.03 -21.56 10.69
N GLU A 286 -11.04 -20.85 11.26
CA GLU A 286 -10.08 -21.46 12.19
C GLU A 286 -10.73 -22.13 13.40
N LYS A 287 -11.89 -21.63 13.86
CA LYS A 287 -12.63 -22.18 15.00
C LYS A 287 -13.45 -23.43 14.64
N ILE A 288 -13.83 -23.58 13.37
CA ILE A 288 -14.76 -24.62 12.90
C ILE A 288 -14.17 -25.58 11.85
N LYS A 289 -12.91 -25.39 11.43
CA LYS A 289 -12.26 -26.16 10.33
C LYS A 289 -12.21 -27.67 10.54
N GLU A 290 -12.32 -28.12 11.79
CA GLU A 290 -12.30 -29.55 12.14
C GLU A 290 -13.66 -30.23 11.96
N GLN A 291 -14.75 -29.48 11.82
CA GLN A 291 -16.08 -30.04 11.65
C GLN A 291 -16.26 -30.68 10.26
N THR A 292 -16.91 -31.84 10.21
CA THR A 292 -17.09 -32.62 8.98
C THR A 292 -17.80 -31.82 7.88
N GLU A 293 -18.84 -31.08 8.22
CA GLU A 293 -19.63 -30.30 7.25
C GLU A 293 -18.80 -29.16 6.63
N VAL A 294 -17.99 -28.48 7.44
CA VAL A 294 -17.09 -27.41 6.98
C VAL A 294 -16.04 -27.97 6.03
N ARG A 295 -15.42 -29.11 6.37
CA ARG A 295 -14.43 -29.79 5.50
C ARG A 295 -15.03 -30.20 4.16
N GLN A 296 -16.28 -30.67 4.15
CA GLN A 296 -16.99 -31.00 2.92
C GLN A 296 -17.20 -29.77 2.03
N VAL A 297 -17.76 -28.69 2.58
CA VAL A 297 -17.96 -27.42 1.83
C VAL A 297 -16.63 -26.87 1.32
N PHE A 298 -15.56 -26.96 2.11
CA PHE A 298 -14.22 -26.52 1.70
C PHE A 298 -13.69 -27.35 0.52
N THR A 299 -13.89 -28.66 0.54
CA THR A 299 -13.49 -29.57 -0.55
C THR A 299 -14.26 -29.27 -1.83
N GLU A 300 -15.57 -29.07 -1.74
CA GLU A 300 -16.42 -28.72 -2.88
C GLU A 300 -16.05 -27.35 -3.47
N LEU A 301 -15.78 -26.36 -2.61
CA LEU A 301 -15.29 -25.05 -3.08
C LEU A 301 -13.94 -25.17 -3.78
N SER A 302 -13.05 -26.00 -3.28
CA SER A 302 -11.74 -26.25 -3.89
C SER A 302 -11.89 -26.89 -5.28
N ALA A 303 -12.76 -27.90 -5.40
CA ALA A 303 -13.09 -28.54 -6.67
C ALA A 303 -13.72 -27.55 -7.66
N PHE A 304 -14.69 -26.77 -7.22
CA PHE A 304 -15.32 -25.72 -8.03
C PHE A 304 -14.30 -24.68 -8.53
N GLN A 305 -13.33 -24.28 -7.69
CA GLN A 305 -12.26 -23.39 -8.13
C GLN A 305 -11.35 -24.02 -9.18
N TYR A 306 -11.03 -25.30 -9.03
CA TYR A 306 -10.24 -26.04 -10.00
C TYR A 306 -10.95 -26.13 -11.36
N GLU A 307 -12.24 -26.45 -11.38
CA GLU A 307 -13.06 -26.50 -12.60
C GLU A 307 -13.15 -25.12 -13.28
N MET A 308 -13.33 -24.05 -12.51
CA MET A 308 -13.30 -22.68 -13.03
C MET A 308 -11.97 -22.35 -13.71
N ASP A 309 -10.84 -22.78 -13.11
CA ASP A 309 -9.51 -22.54 -13.65
C ASP A 309 -9.26 -23.35 -14.94
N LEU A 310 -9.72 -24.61 -15.00
CA LEU A 310 -9.69 -25.43 -16.22
C LEU A 310 -10.53 -24.79 -17.35
N ALA A 311 -11.74 -24.30 -17.02
CA ALA A 311 -12.57 -23.56 -17.97
C ALA A 311 -11.99 -22.18 -18.33
N GLY A 312 -11.01 -21.70 -17.55
CA GLY A 312 -10.44 -20.37 -17.65
C GLY A 312 -11.48 -19.27 -17.41
N VAL A 313 -12.48 -19.51 -16.57
CA VAL A 313 -13.56 -18.58 -16.24
C VAL A 313 -13.39 -18.09 -14.81
N THR A 314 -13.63 -16.80 -14.57
CA THR A 314 -13.61 -16.23 -13.21
C THR A 314 -15.04 -16.00 -12.70
N ASP A 315 -15.26 -16.10 -11.39
CA ASP A 315 -16.58 -15.87 -10.75
C ASP A 315 -17.29 -14.58 -11.21
N HIS A 316 -16.55 -13.48 -11.37
CA HIS A 316 -17.12 -12.23 -11.88
C HIS A 316 -17.78 -12.38 -13.26
N GLN A 317 -17.22 -13.25 -14.10
CA GLN A 317 -17.70 -13.50 -15.46
C GLN A 317 -18.95 -14.39 -15.44
N LEU A 318 -19.01 -15.38 -14.55
CA LEU A 318 -20.20 -16.20 -14.32
C LEU A 318 -21.41 -15.35 -13.94
N ARG A 319 -21.21 -14.38 -13.01
CA ARG A 319 -22.25 -13.43 -12.57
C ARG A 319 -22.79 -12.52 -13.69
N HIS A 320 -21.91 -11.97 -14.52
CA HIS A 320 -22.31 -10.97 -15.51
C HIS A 320 -22.89 -11.55 -16.81
N ALA A 321 -22.85 -12.86 -16.97
CA ALA A 321 -23.35 -13.55 -18.17
C ALA A 321 -24.87 -13.41 -18.38
N GLN A 322 -25.65 -12.97 -17.37
CA GLN A 322 -27.11 -12.81 -17.47
C GLN A 322 -27.59 -11.47 -18.06
N HIS A 323 -26.73 -10.43 -18.12
CA HIS A 323 -27.16 -9.08 -18.54
C HIS A 323 -26.36 -8.57 -19.76
N SER A 324 -26.61 -9.17 -20.93
CA SER A 324 -25.99 -8.80 -22.21
C SER A 324 -26.19 -7.30 -22.55
N GLN A 325 -27.38 -6.75 -22.34
CA GLN A 325 -27.70 -5.36 -22.69
C GLN A 325 -26.96 -4.31 -21.81
N LYS A 326 -26.90 -4.51 -20.49
CA LYS A 326 -26.16 -3.61 -19.58
C LYS A 326 -24.66 -3.64 -19.88
N LEU A 327 -24.13 -4.82 -20.23
CA LEU A 327 -22.73 -4.98 -20.66
C LEU A 327 -22.46 -4.26 -21.98
N GLN A 328 -23.34 -4.42 -22.99
CA GLN A 328 -23.25 -3.72 -24.27
C GLN A 328 -23.26 -2.20 -24.11
N ARG A 329 -24.21 -1.63 -23.33
CA ARG A 329 -24.23 -0.18 -23.04
C ARG A 329 -22.94 0.31 -22.37
N LYS A 330 -22.41 -0.46 -21.41
CA LYS A 330 -21.12 -0.13 -20.76
C LYS A 330 -19.96 -0.18 -21.75
N VAL A 331 -19.90 -1.21 -22.59
CA VAL A 331 -18.85 -1.35 -23.61
C VAL A 331 -18.92 -0.20 -24.62
N MET A 332 -20.11 0.12 -25.13
CA MET A 332 -20.35 1.24 -26.05
C MET A 332 -19.92 2.58 -25.44
N ARG A 333 -20.29 2.86 -24.18
CA ARG A 333 -19.83 4.06 -23.47
C ARG A 333 -18.30 4.13 -23.38
N HIS A 334 -17.62 2.99 -23.16
CA HIS A 334 -16.16 2.97 -23.14
C HIS A 334 -15.57 3.23 -24.53
N PHE A 335 -16.15 2.70 -25.60
CA PHE A 335 -15.76 3.01 -26.98
C PHE A 335 -15.91 4.50 -27.31
N LEU A 336 -17.05 5.11 -26.96
CA LEU A 336 -17.24 6.56 -27.14
C LEU A 336 -16.22 7.39 -26.37
N LEU A 337 -15.88 6.97 -25.14
CA LEU A 337 -14.84 7.64 -24.37
C LEU A 337 -13.45 7.45 -24.98
N LEU A 338 -13.15 6.30 -25.59
CA LEU A 338 -11.89 6.09 -26.30
C LEU A 338 -11.69 7.09 -27.43
N PHE A 339 -12.76 7.42 -28.18
CA PHE A 339 -12.70 8.41 -29.25
C PHE A 339 -12.13 9.76 -28.77
N TRP A 340 -12.52 10.21 -27.57
CA TRP A 340 -12.02 11.46 -26.99
C TRP A 340 -10.62 11.34 -26.38
N TYR A 341 -10.30 10.22 -25.73
CA TYR A 341 -8.99 10.04 -25.10
C TYR A 341 -7.88 9.76 -26.11
N LEU A 342 -8.19 9.12 -27.24
CA LEU A 342 -7.17 8.60 -28.16
C LEU A 342 -6.28 9.70 -28.77
N PRO A 343 -6.81 10.82 -29.32
CA PRO A 343 -5.96 11.88 -29.87
C PRO A 343 -5.01 12.49 -28.83
N LEU A 344 -5.51 12.69 -27.60
CA LEU A 344 -4.73 13.26 -26.49
C LEU A 344 -3.75 12.25 -25.88
N ALA A 345 -4.05 10.96 -25.97
CA ALA A 345 -3.20 9.90 -25.44
C ALA A 345 -2.08 9.51 -26.41
N ILE A 346 -2.22 9.67 -27.73
CA ILE A 346 -1.20 9.25 -28.70
C ILE A 346 0.18 9.86 -28.39
N PRO A 347 0.33 11.20 -28.21
CA PRO A 347 1.62 11.78 -27.82
C PRO A 347 2.12 11.21 -26.49
N GLY A 348 1.19 11.03 -25.55
CA GLY A 348 1.49 10.46 -24.23
C GLY A 348 1.99 9.02 -24.29
N ILE A 349 1.42 8.19 -25.16
CA ILE A 349 1.85 6.80 -25.38
C ILE A 349 3.27 6.80 -25.91
N VAL A 350 3.56 7.56 -26.97
CA VAL A 350 4.90 7.58 -27.56
C VAL A 350 5.96 7.98 -26.53
N ILE A 351 5.66 8.99 -25.71
CA ILE A 351 6.62 9.53 -24.74
C ILE A 351 6.73 8.64 -23.48
N HIS A 352 5.62 8.13 -22.95
CA HIS A 352 5.63 7.40 -21.68
C HIS A 352 5.76 5.88 -21.84
N PHE A 353 5.54 5.33 -23.04
CA PHE A 353 5.64 3.89 -23.27
C PHE A 353 7.05 3.34 -22.96
N PRO A 354 8.16 3.97 -23.39
CA PRO A 354 9.51 3.55 -22.99
C PRO A 354 9.67 3.53 -21.47
N ILE A 355 9.12 4.52 -20.78
CA ILE A 355 9.18 4.60 -19.31
C ILE A 355 8.47 3.41 -18.67
N VAL A 356 7.27 3.07 -19.15
CA VAL A 356 6.51 1.91 -18.64
C VAL A 356 7.27 0.61 -18.91
N VAL A 357 7.83 0.44 -20.11
CA VAL A 357 8.62 -0.75 -20.47
C VAL A 357 9.84 -0.89 -19.56
N VAL A 358 10.63 0.18 -19.40
CA VAL A 358 11.80 0.18 -18.53
C VAL A 358 11.41 -0.07 -17.08
N ALA A 359 10.33 0.54 -16.59
CA ALA A 359 9.89 0.33 -15.22
C ALA A 359 9.44 -1.11 -14.97
N VAL A 360 8.66 -1.69 -15.88
CA VAL A 360 8.24 -3.10 -15.80
C VAL A 360 9.46 -4.02 -15.89
N PHE A 361 10.37 -3.78 -16.84
CA PHE A 361 11.59 -4.55 -17.01
C PHE A 361 12.47 -4.50 -15.74
N ALA A 362 12.73 -3.30 -15.21
CA ALA A 362 13.49 -3.12 -13.98
C ALA A 362 12.81 -3.81 -12.80
N GLY A 363 11.50 -3.68 -12.69
CA GLY A 363 10.70 -4.35 -11.69
C GLY A 363 10.83 -5.87 -11.71
N GLU A 364 10.65 -6.50 -12.87
CA GLU A 364 10.64 -7.96 -12.97
C GLU A 364 12.05 -8.58 -13.03
N ASN A 365 13.05 -7.88 -13.58
CA ASN A 365 14.38 -8.45 -13.83
C ASN A 365 15.50 -7.92 -12.92
N LEU A 366 15.39 -6.70 -12.40
CA LEU A 366 16.45 -6.08 -11.58
C LEU A 366 16.13 -6.09 -10.08
N SER A 367 14.91 -6.49 -9.70
CA SER A 367 14.51 -6.55 -8.30
C SER A 367 15.12 -7.78 -7.62
N PRO A 368 15.96 -7.61 -6.58
CA PRO A 368 16.61 -8.75 -5.91
C PRO A 368 15.61 -9.63 -5.15
N ARG A 369 14.42 -9.09 -4.82
CA ARG A 369 13.39 -9.79 -4.05
C ARG A 369 12.00 -9.45 -4.56
N LYS A 370 11.06 -10.37 -4.30
CA LYS A 370 9.67 -10.25 -4.76
C LYS A 370 8.89 -9.11 -4.10
N ASP A 371 9.25 -8.73 -2.87
CA ASP A 371 8.62 -7.68 -2.07
C ASP A 371 9.02 -6.26 -2.50
N VAL A 372 10.10 -6.09 -3.27
CA VAL A 372 10.57 -4.77 -3.74
C VAL A 372 10.18 -4.46 -5.19
N ILE A 373 9.54 -5.39 -5.91
CA ILE A 373 9.20 -5.23 -7.33
C ILE A 373 8.39 -3.95 -7.60
N ALA A 374 7.40 -3.66 -6.76
CA ALA A 374 6.59 -2.45 -6.92
C ALA A 374 7.39 -1.19 -6.60
N THR A 375 8.24 -1.24 -5.58
CA THR A 375 9.17 -0.16 -5.24
C THR A 375 10.10 0.15 -6.41
N THR A 376 10.73 -0.85 -7.02
CA THR A 376 11.59 -0.68 -8.19
C THR A 376 10.85 -0.06 -9.36
N LYS A 377 9.60 -0.51 -9.64
CA LYS A 377 8.74 0.07 -10.68
C LYS A 377 8.44 1.54 -10.40
N VAL A 378 8.10 1.90 -9.16
CA VAL A 378 7.82 3.30 -8.78
C VAL A 378 9.06 4.16 -8.93
N MET A 379 10.20 3.71 -8.42
CA MET A 379 11.44 4.49 -8.46
C MET A 379 11.92 4.71 -9.91
N SER A 380 11.99 3.65 -10.71
CA SER A 380 12.38 3.74 -12.12
C SER A 380 11.41 4.61 -12.92
N ALA A 381 10.09 4.38 -12.80
CA ALA A 381 9.10 5.21 -13.49
C ALA A 381 9.21 6.68 -13.08
N THR A 382 9.35 6.97 -11.78
CA THR A 382 9.49 8.34 -11.28
C THR A 382 10.74 9.01 -11.83
N PHE A 383 11.88 8.31 -11.81
CA PHE A 383 13.14 8.83 -12.35
C PHE A 383 13.02 9.21 -13.83
N PHE A 384 12.51 8.30 -14.67
CA PHE A 384 12.39 8.56 -16.10
C PHE A 384 11.30 9.59 -16.43
N VAL A 385 10.19 9.64 -15.68
CA VAL A 385 9.18 10.71 -15.84
C VAL A 385 9.80 12.06 -15.55
N LEU A 386 10.51 12.22 -14.42
CA LEU A 386 11.17 13.47 -14.08
C LEU A 386 12.23 13.85 -15.11
N LEU A 387 13.04 12.89 -15.55
CA LEU A 387 14.04 13.09 -16.59
C LEU A 387 13.40 13.59 -17.89
N PHE A 388 12.31 12.95 -18.33
CA PHE A 388 11.64 13.32 -19.58
C PHE A 388 10.94 14.68 -19.45
N TYR A 389 10.36 14.97 -18.29
CA TYR A 389 9.62 16.22 -18.06
C TYR A 389 10.55 17.42 -17.92
N VAL A 390 11.83 17.20 -17.64
CA VAL A 390 12.87 18.23 -17.72
C VAL A 390 13.46 18.30 -19.12
N PHE A 391 13.86 17.16 -19.69
CA PHE A 391 14.62 17.12 -20.94
C PHE A 391 13.79 17.55 -22.15
N PHE A 392 12.57 17.03 -22.33
CA PHE A 392 11.77 17.30 -23.53
C PHE A 392 11.38 18.78 -23.67
N PRO A 393 10.93 19.49 -22.62
CA PRO A 393 10.67 20.92 -22.72
C PRO A 393 11.95 21.75 -22.97
N LEU A 394 13.10 21.35 -22.43
CA LEU A 394 14.35 22.09 -22.60
C LEU A 394 14.88 22.06 -24.05
N ILE A 395 14.60 21.00 -24.82
CA ILE A 395 15.06 20.89 -26.22
C ILE A 395 14.61 22.11 -27.05
N PRO A 396 13.30 22.42 -27.19
CA PRO A 396 12.88 23.57 -27.99
C PRO A 396 13.33 24.91 -27.41
N LEU A 397 13.48 25.02 -26.08
CA LEU A 397 14.02 26.23 -25.44
C LEU A 397 15.46 26.53 -25.91
N LEU A 398 16.25 25.48 -26.17
CA LEU A 398 17.67 25.59 -26.56
C LEU A 398 17.89 25.58 -28.07
N THR A 399 16.97 25.02 -28.84
CA THR A 399 17.18 24.75 -30.29
C THR A 399 16.33 25.63 -31.21
N TRP A 400 15.24 26.23 -30.72
CA TRP A 400 14.36 27.07 -31.53
C TRP A 400 14.52 28.55 -31.21
N PRO A 401 14.35 29.44 -32.21
CA PRO A 401 14.52 30.87 -32.01
C PRO A 401 13.44 31.45 -31.07
N TRP A 402 13.78 32.53 -30.40
CA TRP A 402 12.82 33.33 -29.64
C TRP A 402 11.81 34.02 -30.58
N PRO A 403 10.49 34.07 -30.26
CA PRO A 403 9.82 33.58 -29.04
C PRO A 403 9.27 32.14 -29.14
N LEU A 404 9.43 31.48 -30.30
CA LEU A 404 8.83 30.18 -30.57
C LEU A 404 9.35 29.07 -29.63
N GLY A 405 10.65 29.08 -29.31
CA GLY A 405 11.23 28.14 -28.34
C GLY A 405 10.60 28.23 -26.94
N LEU A 406 10.29 29.44 -26.46
CA LEU A 406 9.62 29.63 -25.17
C LEU A 406 8.16 29.16 -25.21
N TYR A 407 7.44 29.43 -26.31
CA TYR A 407 6.08 28.95 -26.49
C TYR A 407 6.02 27.41 -26.46
N LEU A 408 6.92 26.75 -27.19
CA LEU A 408 7.00 25.28 -27.23
C LEU A 408 7.41 24.69 -25.87
N PHE A 409 8.32 25.34 -25.14
CA PHE A 409 8.66 24.96 -23.76
C PHE A 409 7.42 24.97 -22.85
N GLY A 410 6.67 26.08 -22.85
CA GLY A 410 5.43 26.20 -22.07
C GLY A 410 4.36 25.19 -22.50
N TYR A 411 4.21 24.98 -23.80
CA TYR A 411 3.28 23.99 -24.35
C TYR A 411 3.62 22.56 -23.91
N LEU A 412 4.89 22.15 -23.95
CA LEU A 412 5.30 20.82 -23.52
C LEU A 412 5.16 20.60 -22.01
N LEU A 413 5.38 21.63 -21.18
CA LEU A 413 5.10 21.55 -19.75
C LEU A 413 3.63 21.25 -19.44
N PHE A 414 2.71 21.67 -20.31
CA PHE A 414 1.28 21.35 -20.19
C PHE A 414 0.90 20.04 -20.87
N LEU A 415 1.42 19.77 -22.08
CA LEU A 415 1.09 18.59 -22.87
C LEU A 415 1.58 17.29 -22.22
N LEU A 416 2.78 17.29 -21.60
CA LEU A 416 3.36 16.07 -21.03
C LEU A 416 2.51 15.49 -19.88
N PRO A 417 2.14 16.25 -18.83
CA PRO A 417 1.26 15.74 -17.77
C PRO A 417 -0.13 15.34 -18.27
N THR A 418 -0.73 16.14 -19.15
CA THR A 418 -2.10 15.91 -19.64
C THR A 418 -2.19 14.68 -20.54
N SER A 419 -1.24 14.52 -21.47
CA SER A 419 -1.14 13.34 -22.34
C SER A 419 -0.74 12.08 -21.56
N GLY A 420 0.12 12.21 -20.54
CA GLY A 420 0.45 11.12 -19.61
C GLY A 420 -0.78 10.64 -18.84
N TRP A 421 -1.58 11.56 -18.31
CA TRP A 421 -2.84 11.24 -17.64
C TRP A 421 -3.84 10.56 -18.59
N CYS A 422 -4.00 11.08 -19.81
CA CYS A 422 -4.86 10.47 -20.83
C CYS A 422 -4.40 9.04 -21.18
N THR A 423 -3.09 8.82 -21.31
CA THR A 423 -2.49 7.50 -21.50
C THR A 423 -2.87 6.53 -20.38
N ILE A 424 -2.73 6.93 -19.11
CA ILE A 424 -3.13 6.09 -17.97
C ILE A 424 -4.62 5.74 -18.05
N ARG A 425 -5.49 6.71 -18.35
CA ARG A 425 -6.93 6.48 -18.49
C ARG A 425 -7.26 5.54 -19.65
N LEU A 426 -6.55 5.67 -20.77
CA LEU A 426 -6.67 4.77 -21.91
C LEU A 426 -6.25 3.34 -21.53
N LEU A 427 -5.11 3.18 -20.86
CA LEU A 427 -4.58 1.89 -20.40
C LEU A 427 -5.54 1.18 -19.42
N GLU A 428 -6.22 1.93 -18.54
CA GLU A 428 -7.24 1.39 -17.64
C GLU A 428 -8.49 0.89 -18.38
N ARG A 429 -8.92 1.62 -19.41
CA ARG A 429 -10.11 1.31 -20.21
C ARG A 429 -9.90 0.11 -21.13
N GLN A 430 -8.75 0.01 -21.80
CA GLN A 430 -8.44 -1.16 -22.64
C GLN A 430 -8.45 -2.47 -21.84
N ALA A 431 -7.97 -2.46 -20.59
CA ALA A 431 -7.93 -3.65 -19.75
C ALA A 431 -9.33 -4.10 -19.36
N PHE A 432 -10.30 -3.18 -19.30
CA PHE A 432 -11.71 -3.51 -19.13
C PHE A 432 -12.30 -4.10 -20.42
N LEU A 433 -12.07 -3.47 -21.57
CA LEU A 433 -12.58 -3.93 -22.87
C LEU A 433 -12.06 -5.32 -23.26
N ARG A 434 -10.74 -5.57 -23.12
CA ARG A 434 -10.15 -6.90 -23.39
C ARG A 434 -10.76 -7.98 -22.51
N ARG A 435 -11.00 -7.68 -21.22
CA ARG A 435 -11.67 -8.61 -20.32
C ARG A 435 -13.13 -8.84 -20.73
N GLY A 436 -13.87 -7.78 -21.09
CA GLY A 436 -15.25 -7.89 -21.55
C GLY A 436 -15.39 -8.73 -22.83
N LEU A 437 -14.51 -8.51 -23.81
CA LEU A 437 -14.50 -9.27 -25.06
C LEU A 437 -14.10 -10.73 -24.84
N GLY A 438 -13.06 -10.99 -24.03
CA GLY A 438 -12.64 -12.35 -23.70
C GLY A 438 -13.71 -13.14 -22.95
N VAL A 439 -14.51 -12.49 -22.10
CA VAL A 439 -15.68 -13.08 -21.45
C VAL A 439 -16.72 -13.48 -22.47
N TRP A 440 -17.05 -12.56 -23.37
CA TRP A 440 -18.09 -12.77 -24.36
C TRP A 440 -17.76 -13.93 -25.30
N LEU A 441 -16.52 -14.01 -25.78
CA LEU A 441 -16.04 -15.12 -26.61
C LEU A 441 -16.10 -16.48 -25.87
N LYS A 442 -15.68 -16.53 -24.60
CA LYS A 442 -15.74 -17.75 -23.78
C LYS A 442 -17.17 -18.19 -23.49
N LEU A 443 -18.09 -17.23 -23.28
CA LEU A 443 -19.51 -17.49 -23.07
C LEU A 443 -20.18 -18.16 -24.27
N ILE A 444 -19.78 -17.77 -25.48
CA ILE A 444 -20.33 -18.35 -26.71
C ILE A 444 -19.76 -19.75 -26.93
N LYS A 445 -18.46 -19.96 -26.68
CA LYS A 445 -17.78 -21.23 -26.99
C LYS A 445 -18.14 -22.37 -26.01
N ASN A 446 -18.36 -22.06 -24.72
CA ASN A 446 -18.48 -23.07 -23.65
C ASN A 446 -19.80 -22.92 -22.87
N LYS A 447 -20.94 -22.81 -23.58
CA LYS A 447 -22.25 -22.52 -22.97
C LYS A 447 -22.67 -23.56 -21.92
N GLU A 448 -22.44 -24.85 -22.19
CA GLU A 448 -22.82 -25.95 -21.28
C GLU A 448 -22.01 -25.92 -19.99
N VAL A 449 -20.68 -25.88 -20.09
CA VAL A 449 -19.77 -25.77 -18.92
C VAL A 449 -20.12 -24.56 -18.05
N ILE A 450 -20.42 -23.42 -18.68
CA ILE A 450 -20.78 -22.21 -17.94
C ILE A 450 -22.15 -22.34 -17.26
N THR A 451 -23.07 -23.09 -17.85
CA THR A 451 -24.40 -23.35 -17.24
C THR A 451 -24.24 -24.26 -16.02
N TYR A 452 -23.44 -25.31 -16.12
CA TYR A 452 -23.07 -26.17 -14.99
C TYR A 452 -22.39 -25.38 -13.86
N LEU A 453 -21.34 -24.61 -14.17
CA LEU A 453 -20.62 -23.80 -13.16
C LEU A 453 -21.52 -22.76 -12.47
N LYS A 454 -22.57 -22.29 -13.14
CA LYS A 454 -23.58 -21.40 -12.51
C LYS A 454 -24.47 -22.15 -11.53
N GLN A 455 -24.95 -23.34 -11.91
CA GLN A 455 -25.76 -24.18 -11.02
C GLN A 455 -24.98 -24.56 -9.78
N GLU A 456 -23.72 -24.98 -9.94
CA GLU A 456 -22.87 -25.35 -8.82
C GLU A 456 -22.54 -24.15 -7.93
N ARG A 457 -22.36 -22.97 -8.51
CA ARG A 457 -22.20 -21.73 -7.73
C ARG A 457 -23.43 -21.43 -6.86
N GLU A 458 -24.65 -21.54 -7.39
CA GLU A 458 -25.87 -21.28 -6.61
C GLU A 458 -26.10 -22.33 -5.51
N ARG A 459 -25.76 -23.60 -5.78
CA ARG A 459 -25.74 -24.65 -4.75
C ARG A 459 -24.77 -24.33 -3.62
N LEU A 460 -23.52 -23.98 -3.96
CA LEU A 460 -22.51 -23.58 -2.98
C LEU A 460 -22.91 -22.32 -2.23
N LYS A 461 -23.56 -21.36 -2.89
CA LYS A 461 -24.10 -20.16 -2.27
C LYS A 461 -25.08 -20.51 -1.16
N ALA A 462 -26.09 -21.32 -1.44
CA ALA A 462 -27.07 -21.75 -0.44
C ALA A 462 -26.39 -22.42 0.76
N ARG A 463 -25.43 -23.33 0.52
CA ARG A 463 -24.67 -24.00 1.59
C ARG A 463 -23.82 -23.05 2.43
N ILE A 464 -23.13 -22.10 1.81
CA ILE A 464 -22.31 -21.11 2.55
C ILE A 464 -23.21 -20.21 3.39
N HIS A 465 -24.37 -19.79 2.86
CA HIS A 465 -25.32 -18.99 3.64
C HIS A 465 -25.88 -19.76 4.84
N ALA A 466 -26.26 -21.02 4.66
CA ALA A 466 -26.68 -21.89 5.78
C ALA A 466 -25.57 -22.04 6.82
N MET A 467 -24.36 -22.39 6.40
CA MET A 467 -23.20 -22.53 7.29
C MET A 467 -22.92 -21.25 8.09
N VAL A 468 -23.02 -20.10 7.44
CA VAL A 468 -22.85 -18.79 8.10
C VAL A 468 -23.98 -18.54 9.10
N ASP A 469 -25.22 -18.84 8.75
CA ASP A 469 -26.37 -18.63 9.64
C ASP A 469 -26.35 -19.58 10.84
N ASP A 470 -25.83 -20.81 10.70
CA ASP A 470 -25.74 -21.81 11.76
C ASP A 470 -24.60 -21.55 12.76
N HIS A 471 -23.49 -20.95 12.29
CA HIS A 471 -22.25 -20.83 13.08
C HIS A 471 -21.93 -19.42 13.56
N ILE A 472 -22.63 -18.39 13.06
CA ILE A 472 -22.37 -17.00 13.42
C ILE A 472 -23.47 -16.50 14.36
N ASP A 473 -23.04 -15.88 15.47
CA ASP A 473 -23.93 -15.19 16.40
C ASP A 473 -24.88 -14.23 15.63
N PRO A 474 -26.21 -14.40 15.75
CA PRO A 474 -27.19 -13.52 15.12
C PRO A 474 -27.03 -12.05 15.49
N ALA A 475 -26.43 -11.74 16.64
CA ALA A 475 -26.17 -10.38 17.09
C ALA A 475 -24.97 -9.71 16.41
N LEU A 476 -24.12 -10.46 15.69
CA LEU A 476 -22.98 -9.88 14.97
C LEU A 476 -23.49 -9.00 13.81
N PRO A 477 -23.09 -7.71 13.75
CA PRO A 477 -23.51 -6.83 12.67
C PRO A 477 -23.07 -7.40 11.33
N ARG A 478 -24.03 -7.70 10.44
CA ARG A 478 -23.67 -8.25 9.14
C ARG A 478 -22.99 -7.17 8.30
N VAL A 479 -21.79 -7.47 7.80
CA VAL A 479 -21.11 -6.64 6.79
C VAL A 479 -21.94 -6.54 5.50
N VAL A 480 -22.79 -7.55 5.31
CA VAL A 480 -23.73 -7.63 4.20
C VAL A 480 -25.12 -7.92 4.77
N PRO A 481 -26.12 -7.02 4.62
CA PRO A 481 -27.49 -7.33 5.02
C PRO A 481 -28.00 -8.59 4.31
N LYS A 482 -28.93 -9.33 4.94
CA LYS A 482 -29.64 -10.41 4.25
C LYS A 482 -30.37 -9.79 3.06
N ASP A 483 -30.39 -10.49 1.92
CA ASP A 483 -31.28 -10.12 0.82
C ASP A 483 -32.70 -10.22 1.38
N GLU A 484 -33.31 -9.09 1.73
CA GLU A 484 -34.75 -9.00 1.96
C GLU A 484 -35.38 -9.19 0.57
N ASN A 485 -35.94 -10.38 0.35
CA ASN A 485 -36.64 -10.74 -0.88
C ASN A 485 -37.79 -9.76 -1.18
#